data_AF-A0A540N6S4-F1
#
_entry.id   AF-A0A540N6S4-F1
#
_cell.length_a   1.000
_cell.length_b   1.000
_cell.length_c   1.000
_cell.angle_alpha   90.00
_cell.angle_beta   90.00
_cell.angle_gamma   90.00
#
_symmetry.space_group_name_H-M   'P 1'
#
loop_
_entity.id
_entity.type
_entity.pdbx_description
1 polymer ?
#
loop_
_entity_poly.entity_id
_entity_poly.type
_entity_poly.pdbx_seq_one_letter_code
_entity_poly.pdbx_strand_id
1 'polypeptide(L)'
;MQNISIESSSLESLKLVSGNNGDLFHLNISGEKLEEIHIACKNVSSSPRSTSLMISAPNLKKLKLEGHLTNRLKFWKHTTLEKAEILSWPKANECGNIFEVLRSVCNAKIVILNDQATKALFGKGSVTEPLHDICNLGLHLRSLNDDIVPAVVSLFRAVTNMNTLHIKCSIFAGGGQC
;
A
#
# COMPACT_ATOMS: atom_id res chain seq x y z
N MET A 1 -21.95 8.42 9.86
CA MET A 1 -20.73 8.14 9.07
C MET A 1 -20.17 9.47 8.62
N GLN A 2 -18.89 9.74 8.85
CA GLN A 2 -18.28 11.03 8.59
C GLN A 2 -17.39 10.93 7.35
N ASN A 3 -17.69 11.74 6.34
CA ASN A 3 -16.86 11.90 5.15
C ASN A 3 -15.95 13.10 5.39
N ILE A 4 -14.64 12.91 5.24
CA ILE A 4 -13.66 13.97 5.36
C ILE A 4 -13.19 14.30 3.93
N SER A 5 -13.41 15.55 3.50
CA SER A 5 -12.82 16.07 2.27
C SER A 5 -11.67 17.00 2.61
N ILE A 6 -10.53 16.78 1.99
CA ILE A 6 -9.37 17.67 2.04
C ILE A 6 -9.17 18.17 0.61
N GLU A 7 -9.39 19.46 0.42
CA GLU A 7 -9.30 20.12 -0.89
C GLU A 7 -8.34 21.28 -0.77
N SER A 8 -7.31 21.31 -1.61
CA SER A 8 -6.36 22.41 -1.63
C SER A 8 -5.75 22.61 -3.01
N SER A 9 -5.77 23.84 -3.50
CA SER A 9 -5.13 24.23 -4.76
C SER A 9 -3.63 24.52 -4.63
N SER A 10 -3.13 24.68 -3.40
CA SER A 10 -1.74 25.05 -3.12
C SER A 10 -0.93 23.98 -2.41
N LEU A 11 -1.59 22.98 -1.81
CA LEU A 11 -0.91 21.94 -1.05
C LEU A 11 -0.08 21.02 -1.95
N GLU A 12 1.21 20.92 -1.66
CA GLU A 12 2.15 20.06 -2.39
C GLU A 12 2.38 18.71 -1.70
N SER A 13 2.24 18.67 -0.37
CA SER A 13 2.47 17.48 0.43
C SER A 13 1.40 17.33 1.51
N LEU A 14 0.86 16.12 1.64
CA LEU A 14 -0.11 15.77 2.66
C LEU A 14 0.37 14.55 3.44
N LYS A 15 0.44 14.69 4.77
CA LYS A 15 0.71 13.59 5.69
C LYS A 15 -0.42 13.45 6.69
N LEU A 16 -1.03 12.27 6.72
CA LEU A 16 -2.10 11.93 7.65
C LEU A 16 -1.68 10.72 8.47
N VAL A 17 -1.72 10.86 9.80
CA VAL A 17 -1.39 9.78 10.73
C VAL A 17 -2.57 9.62 11.68
N SER A 18 -3.26 8.49 11.60
CA SER A 18 -4.34 8.13 12.51
C SER A 18 -3.80 7.33 13.71
N GLY A 19 -4.17 7.76 14.92
CA GLY A 19 -3.81 7.12 16.19
C GLY A 19 -4.84 6.08 16.68
N ASN A 20 -4.69 5.62 17.93
CA ASN A 20 -5.59 4.65 18.55
C ASN A 20 -6.98 5.27 18.73
N ASN A 21 -8.02 4.63 18.19
CA ASN A 21 -9.45 5.01 18.25
C ASN A 21 -9.96 5.93 17.14
N GLY A 22 -9.24 6.09 16.03
CA GLY A 22 -9.81 6.76 14.86
C GLY A 22 -10.89 5.90 14.21
N ASP A 23 -12.15 6.34 14.29
CA ASP A 23 -13.20 5.83 13.42
C ASP A 23 -12.77 6.01 11.96
N LEU A 24 -13.09 5.00 11.17
CA LEU A 24 -12.65 4.82 9.81
C LEU A 24 -13.48 5.73 8.88
N PHE A 25 -12.90 6.87 8.47
CA PHE A 25 -13.55 7.86 7.61
C PHE A 25 -13.51 7.48 6.13
N HIS A 26 -14.51 7.93 5.37
CA HIS A 26 -14.37 8.05 3.92
C HIS A 26 -13.54 9.31 3.65
N LEU A 27 -12.32 9.13 3.15
CA LEU A 27 -11.38 10.21 2.93
C LEU A 27 -11.32 10.55 1.44
N ASN A 28 -11.67 11.78 1.10
CA ASN A 28 -11.54 12.35 -0.23
C ASN A 28 -10.41 13.38 -0.20
N ILE A 29 -9.42 13.21 -1.05
CA ILE A 29 -8.29 14.13 -1.16
C ILE A 29 -8.27 14.67 -2.58
N SER A 30 -8.30 15.98 -2.74
CA SER A 30 -8.11 16.63 -4.02
C SER A 30 -7.10 17.76 -3.93
N GLY A 31 -6.26 17.88 -4.95
CA GLY A 31 -5.31 18.96 -5.06
C GLY A 31 -4.44 18.84 -6.29
N GLU A 32 -4.45 19.86 -7.13
CA GLU A 32 -3.70 19.87 -8.39
C GLU A 32 -2.19 19.85 -8.15
N LYS A 33 -1.71 20.58 -7.15
CA LYS A 33 -0.27 20.66 -6.81
C LYS A 33 0.23 19.53 -5.91
N LEU A 34 -0.65 18.63 -5.46
CA LEU A 34 -0.24 17.54 -4.56
C LEU A 34 0.71 16.59 -5.29
N GLU A 35 1.96 16.57 -4.84
CA GLU A 35 3.01 15.69 -5.34
C GLU A 35 3.30 14.52 -4.40
N GLU A 36 3.02 14.68 -3.10
CA GLU A 36 3.30 13.65 -2.09
C GLU A 36 2.12 13.44 -1.14
N ILE A 37 1.71 12.18 -0.99
CA ILE A 37 0.70 11.76 -0.02
C ILE A 37 1.26 10.62 0.84
N HIS A 38 1.22 10.79 2.16
CA HIS A 38 1.55 9.75 3.13
C HIS A 38 0.39 9.57 4.11
N ILE A 39 -0.19 8.37 4.12
CA ILE A 39 -1.30 8.01 5.01
C ILE A 39 -0.86 6.81 5.85
N ALA A 40 -0.91 6.96 7.18
CA ALA A 40 -0.56 5.93 8.14
C ALA A 40 -1.72 5.65 9.11
N CYS A 41 -2.24 4.41 9.08
CA CYS A 41 -3.37 3.94 9.89
C CYS A 41 -2.90 2.86 10.88
N LYS A 42 -2.46 3.26 12.07
CA LYS A 42 -1.71 2.37 12.96
C LYS A 42 -2.56 1.40 13.76
N ASN A 43 -3.82 1.72 14.06
CA ASN A 43 -4.68 0.87 14.89
C ASN A 43 -6.14 0.99 14.46
N VAL A 44 -6.69 -0.08 13.91
CA VAL A 44 -8.12 -0.16 13.52
C VAL A 44 -8.86 -0.96 14.59
N SER A 45 -9.90 -0.36 15.16
CA SER A 45 -10.82 -1.02 16.07
C SER A 45 -11.45 -2.25 15.39
N SER A 46 -11.82 -3.25 16.19
CA SER A 46 -12.25 -4.60 15.78
C SER A 46 -13.50 -4.68 14.88
N SER A 47 -14.05 -3.56 14.40
CA SER A 47 -15.24 -3.54 13.54
C SER A 47 -14.87 -3.22 12.09
N PRO A 48 -15.20 -4.10 11.13
CA PRO A 48 -14.94 -3.87 9.71
C PRO A 48 -15.99 -2.90 9.16
N ARG A 49 -15.82 -1.60 9.42
CA ARG A 49 -16.54 -0.59 8.65
C ARG A 49 -15.76 -0.29 7.39
N SER A 50 -16.42 -0.46 6.24
CA SER A 50 -15.86 -0.23 4.91
C SER A 50 -15.31 1.20 4.80
N THR A 51 -13.99 1.34 4.78
CA THR A 51 -13.33 2.60 4.45
C THR A 51 -13.15 2.73 2.94
N SER A 52 -13.19 3.97 2.47
CA SER A 52 -12.73 4.29 1.12
C SER A 52 -11.80 5.48 1.17
N LEU A 53 -10.78 5.42 0.33
CA LEU A 53 -9.88 6.54 0.09
C LEU A 53 -9.94 6.84 -1.40
N MET A 54 -10.36 8.06 -1.71
CA MET A 54 -10.42 8.60 -3.07
C MET A 54 -9.40 9.72 -3.20
N ILE A 55 -8.51 9.60 -4.19
CA ILE A 55 -7.44 10.56 -4.43
C ILE A 55 -7.58 11.13 -5.84
N SER A 56 -7.76 12.44 -5.91
CA SER A 56 -7.81 13.24 -7.13
C SER A 56 -6.65 14.25 -7.13
N ALA A 57 -5.44 13.75 -7.41
CA ALA A 57 -4.20 14.52 -7.42
C ALA A 57 -3.40 14.20 -8.70
N PRO A 58 -3.64 14.92 -9.82
CA PRO A 58 -3.07 14.58 -11.14
C PRO A 58 -1.54 14.65 -11.19
N ASN A 59 -0.91 15.44 -10.33
CA ASN A 59 0.53 15.60 -10.26
C ASN A 59 1.18 14.76 -9.15
N LEU A 60 0.47 13.75 -8.61
CA LEU A 60 0.97 12.92 -7.53
C LEU A 60 2.14 12.06 -7.98
N LYS A 61 3.32 12.30 -7.40
CA LYS A 61 4.56 11.56 -7.68
C LYS A 61 4.83 10.48 -6.64
N LYS A 62 4.47 10.71 -5.38
CA LYS A 62 4.78 9.80 -4.26
C LYS A 62 3.54 9.47 -3.46
N LEU A 63 3.24 8.19 -3.34
CA LEU A 63 2.19 7.67 -2.48
C LEU A 63 2.78 6.68 -1.48
N LYS A 64 2.57 6.93 -0.19
CA LYS A 64 2.92 6.00 0.88
C LYS A 64 1.69 5.68 1.71
N LEU A 65 1.35 4.40 1.77
CA LEU A 65 0.26 3.86 2.56
C LEU A 65 0.83 2.89 3.60
N GLU A 66 0.58 3.17 4.87
CA GLU A 66 1.10 2.39 6.00
C GLU A 66 -0.07 1.98 6.92
N GLY A 67 -0.07 0.76 7.44
CA GLY A 67 -1.09 0.32 8.40
C GLY A 67 -2.07 -0.74 7.93
N HIS A 68 -3.20 -0.85 8.66
CA HIS A 68 -4.32 -1.70 8.26
C HIS A 68 -5.07 -1.05 7.09
N LEU A 69 -4.85 -1.56 5.88
CA LEU A 69 -5.48 -1.04 4.67
C LEU A 69 -6.79 -1.78 4.42
N THR A 70 -7.84 -1.44 5.18
CA THR A 70 -9.21 -1.91 4.92
C THR A 70 -9.89 -1.14 3.76
N ASN A 71 -9.16 -0.20 3.15
CA ASN A 71 -9.71 0.77 2.24
C ASN A 71 -9.92 0.18 0.85
N ARG A 72 -11.10 0.39 0.26
CA ARG A 72 -11.20 0.42 -1.20
C ARG A 72 -10.54 1.70 -1.68
N LEU A 73 -9.38 1.57 -2.30
CA LEU A 73 -8.79 2.68 -3.04
C LEU A 73 -9.50 2.80 -4.38
N LYS A 74 -10.09 3.96 -4.61
CA LYS A 74 -10.49 4.36 -5.96
C LYS A 74 -9.49 5.40 -6.39
N PHE A 75 -8.47 4.93 -7.10
CA PHE A 75 -7.48 5.77 -7.72
C PHE A 75 -7.93 6.07 -9.14
N TRP A 76 -7.96 7.34 -9.50
CA TRP A 76 -8.00 7.71 -10.91
C TRP A 76 -6.62 7.41 -11.49
N LYS A 77 -6.56 6.93 -12.73
CA LYS A 77 -5.33 6.46 -13.38
C LYS A 77 -4.34 7.65 -13.52
N HIS A 78 -3.51 7.88 -12.50
CA HIS A 78 -2.56 8.98 -12.47
C HIS A 78 -1.29 8.54 -13.20
N THR A 79 -0.99 9.19 -14.32
CA THR A 79 0.15 8.86 -15.20
C THR A 79 1.51 9.31 -14.66
N THR A 80 1.52 10.04 -13.54
CA THR A 80 2.70 10.72 -12.99
C THR A 80 3.30 10.03 -11.76
N LEU A 81 2.70 8.94 -11.27
CA LEU A 81 3.13 8.28 -10.03
C LEU A 81 4.52 7.67 -10.20
N GLU A 82 5.51 8.21 -9.51
CA GLU A 82 6.88 7.74 -9.55
C GLU A 82 7.12 6.64 -8.52
N LYS A 83 6.53 6.76 -7.33
CA LYS A 83 6.76 5.82 -6.23
C LYS A 83 5.46 5.52 -5.49
N ALA A 84 5.16 4.23 -5.36
CA ALA A 84 4.09 3.73 -4.50
C ALA A 84 4.67 2.81 -3.42
N GLU A 85 4.44 3.10 -2.14
CA GLU A 85 4.82 2.27 -1.02
C GLU A 85 3.58 1.76 -0.29
N ILE A 86 3.44 0.43 -0.19
CA ILE A 86 2.34 -0.25 0.50
C ILE A 86 2.94 -1.04 1.67
N LEU A 87 2.90 -0.46 2.87
CA LEU A 87 3.44 -1.01 4.09
C LEU A 87 2.30 -1.47 5.01
N SER A 88 1.65 -2.58 4.67
CA SER A 88 0.43 -3.02 5.36
C SER A 88 0.65 -4.15 6.37
N TRP A 89 -0.20 -4.24 7.39
CA TRP A 89 -0.28 -5.35 8.36
C TRP A 89 -1.66 -6.02 8.33
N PRO A 90 -2.06 -6.62 7.19
CA PRO A 90 -3.41 -7.12 7.02
C PRO A 90 -3.75 -8.27 7.99
N LYS A 91 -5.02 -8.31 8.37
CA LYS A 91 -5.67 -9.54 8.85
C LYS A 91 -6.01 -10.43 7.65
N ALA A 92 -6.22 -11.73 7.89
CA ALA A 92 -6.48 -12.70 6.81
C ALA A 92 -7.69 -12.36 5.90
N ASN A 93 -8.67 -11.59 6.40
CA ASN A 93 -9.83 -11.14 5.64
C ASN A 93 -9.62 -9.82 4.87
N GLU A 94 -8.42 -9.22 4.92
CA GLU A 94 -8.11 -7.91 4.31
C GLU A 94 -7.31 -8.04 2.99
N CYS A 95 -6.94 -9.25 2.56
CA CYS A 95 -6.10 -9.48 1.38
C CYS A 95 -6.69 -8.90 0.08
N GLY A 96 -8.01 -9.03 -0.12
CA GLY A 96 -8.68 -8.50 -1.33
C GLY A 96 -8.57 -6.98 -1.47
N ASN A 97 -8.57 -6.24 -0.36
CA ASN A 97 -8.44 -4.78 -0.39
C ASN A 97 -7.03 -4.35 -0.81
N ILE A 98 -6.01 -5.05 -0.32
CA ILE A 98 -4.61 -4.76 -0.68
C ILE A 98 -4.35 -5.06 -2.16
N PHE A 99 -5.00 -6.10 -2.73
CA PHE A 99 -4.84 -6.40 -4.15
C PHE A 99 -5.41 -5.27 -5.03
N GLU A 100 -6.58 -4.74 -4.68
CA GLU A 100 -7.17 -3.57 -5.35
C GLU A 100 -6.29 -2.31 -5.22
N VAL A 101 -5.68 -2.10 -4.04
CA VAL A 101 -4.69 -1.03 -3.81
C VAL A 101 -3.50 -1.19 -4.75
N LEU A 102 -2.94 -2.41 -4.83
CA LEU A 102 -1.80 -2.72 -5.69
C LEU A 102 -2.12 -2.50 -7.16
N ARG A 103 -3.29 -2.95 -7.63
CA ARG A 103 -3.78 -2.73 -9.01
C ARG A 103 -3.96 -1.25 -9.33
N SER A 104 -4.34 -0.44 -8.35
CA SER A 104 -4.53 0.99 -8.52
C SER A 104 -3.23 1.77 -8.71
N VAL A 105 -2.10 1.20 -8.26
CA VAL A 105 -0.77 1.85 -8.29
C VAL A 105 0.24 1.08 -9.15
N CYS A 106 -0.21 0.07 -9.90
CA CYS A 106 0.68 -0.83 -10.66
C CYS A 106 1.45 -0.12 -11.79
N ASN A 107 0.97 1.04 -12.22
CA ASN A 107 1.62 1.88 -13.22
C ASN A 107 2.71 2.80 -12.64
N ALA A 108 2.97 2.75 -11.34
CA ALA A 108 4.03 3.56 -10.74
C ALA A 108 5.41 3.14 -11.27
N LYS A 109 6.34 4.10 -11.40
CA LYS A 109 7.72 3.77 -11.84
C LYS A 109 8.39 2.76 -10.90
N ILE A 110 8.09 2.81 -9.60
CA ILE A 110 8.48 1.79 -8.62
C ILE A 110 7.34 1.52 -7.63
N VAL A 111 7.07 0.25 -7.39
CA VAL A 111 6.12 -0.23 -6.37
C VAL A 111 6.90 -0.94 -5.28
N ILE A 112 6.67 -0.58 -4.01
CA ILE A 112 7.33 -1.17 -2.85
C ILE A 112 6.31 -1.84 -1.93
N LEU A 113 6.54 -3.10 -1.59
CA LEU A 113 5.73 -3.88 -0.65
C LEU A 113 6.53 -4.24 0.60
N ASN A 114 5.90 -4.29 1.76
CA ASN A 114 6.53 -4.87 2.96
C ASN A 114 6.34 -6.40 3.06
N ASP A 115 7.07 -7.03 4.00
CA ASP A 115 6.97 -8.46 4.33
C ASP A 115 5.53 -8.96 4.46
N GLN A 116 4.70 -8.20 5.18
CA GLN A 116 3.36 -8.62 5.55
C GLN A 116 2.37 -8.47 4.39
N ALA A 117 2.40 -7.38 3.63
CA ALA A 117 1.63 -7.24 2.41
C ALA A 117 2.02 -8.31 1.38
N THR A 118 3.32 -8.62 1.25
CA THR A 118 3.80 -9.67 0.35
C THR A 118 3.23 -11.04 0.73
N LYS A 119 3.29 -11.42 2.02
CA LYS A 119 2.71 -12.68 2.52
C LYS A 119 1.20 -12.75 2.33
N ALA A 120 0.51 -11.65 2.62
CA ALA A 120 -0.95 -11.61 2.54
C ALA A 120 -1.45 -11.72 1.11
N LEU A 121 -0.77 -11.06 0.16
CA LEU A 121 -1.13 -11.08 -1.24
C LEU A 121 -0.72 -12.36 -1.95
N PHE A 122 0.46 -12.90 -1.65
CA PHE A 122 1.09 -13.94 -2.47
C PHE A 122 1.44 -15.21 -1.70
N GLY A 123 1.05 -15.30 -0.43
CA GLY A 123 1.14 -16.51 0.38
C GLY A 123 0.32 -17.67 -0.21
N LYS A 124 0.50 -18.86 0.38
CA LYS A 124 -0.03 -20.16 -0.07
C LYS A 124 -1.36 -20.05 -0.85
N GLY A 125 -1.29 -20.13 -2.17
CA GLY A 125 -2.45 -20.22 -3.07
C GLY A 125 -3.09 -18.90 -3.51
N SER A 126 -2.48 -17.74 -3.24
CA SER A 126 -3.04 -16.43 -3.59
C SER A 126 -2.38 -15.78 -4.82
N VAL A 127 -3.27 -15.22 -5.66
CA VAL A 127 -3.14 -14.50 -6.94
C VAL A 127 -3.09 -15.35 -8.22
N THR A 128 -4.14 -15.15 -9.01
CA THR A 128 -4.45 -15.72 -10.33
C THR A 128 -4.27 -14.73 -11.49
N GLU A 129 -4.08 -13.43 -11.22
CA GLU A 129 -4.00 -12.39 -12.26
C GLU A 129 -2.59 -11.78 -12.39
N PRO A 130 -2.06 -11.66 -13.62
CA PRO A 130 -0.79 -10.99 -13.85
C PRO A 130 -0.81 -9.48 -13.57
N LEU A 131 0.31 -8.95 -13.05
CA LEU A 131 0.58 -7.53 -12.81
C LEU A 131 1.57 -7.01 -13.87
N HIS A 132 1.12 -6.87 -15.11
CA HIS A 132 1.96 -6.54 -16.27
C HIS A 132 2.58 -5.12 -16.23
N ASP A 133 1.96 -4.18 -15.51
CA ASP A 133 2.41 -2.78 -15.51
C ASP A 133 3.60 -2.52 -14.57
N ILE A 134 3.90 -3.46 -13.66
CA ILE A 134 4.97 -3.29 -12.67
C ILE A 134 6.30 -3.73 -13.30
N CYS A 135 7.18 -2.75 -13.59
CA CYS A 135 8.52 -3.02 -14.11
C CYS A 135 9.63 -2.96 -13.04
N ASN A 136 9.46 -2.12 -12.00
CA ASN A 136 10.41 -2.00 -10.89
C ASN A 136 9.72 -2.30 -9.56
N LEU A 137 10.21 -3.33 -8.87
CA LEU A 137 9.63 -3.82 -7.63
C LEU A 137 10.62 -3.68 -6.47
N GLY A 138 10.16 -3.09 -5.37
CA GLY A 138 10.87 -3.04 -4.10
C GLY A 138 10.22 -3.95 -3.05
N LEU A 139 11.02 -4.67 -2.28
CA LEU A 139 10.57 -5.47 -1.14
C LEU A 139 11.25 -5.01 0.13
N HIS A 140 10.48 -4.56 1.11
CA HIS A 140 10.92 -4.21 2.46
C HIS A 140 10.61 -5.38 3.40
N LEU A 141 11.56 -6.31 3.52
CA LEU A 141 11.41 -7.54 4.27
C LEU A 141 12.03 -7.42 5.67
N ARG A 142 11.52 -8.20 6.63
CA ARG A 142 12.19 -8.38 7.92
C ARG A 142 13.45 -9.22 7.74
N SER A 143 13.31 -10.36 7.09
CA SER A 143 14.41 -11.22 6.66
C SER A 143 13.96 -11.99 5.42
N LEU A 144 14.93 -12.44 4.61
CA LEU A 144 14.66 -13.38 3.52
C LEU A 144 14.83 -14.80 4.08
N ASN A 145 13.73 -15.51 4.30
CA ASN A 145 13.69 -16.85 4.89
C ASN A 145 12.60 -17.72 4.26
N ASP A 146 12.57 -19.01 4.62
CA ASP A 146 11.65 -20.00 4.06
C ASP A 146 10.15 -19.67 4.26
N ASP A 147 9.83 -18.80 5.22
CA ASP A 147 8.46 -18.36 5.47
C ASP A 147 7.98 -17.32 4.44
N ILE A 148 8.87 -16.43 3.96
CA ILE A 148 8.52 -15.39 2.96
C ILE A 148 8.81 -15.83 1.52
N VAL A 149 9.80 -16.71 1.30
CA VAL A 149 10.25 -17.12 -0.04
C VAL A 149 9.10 -17.61 -0.93
N PRO A 150 8.16 -18.47 -0.48
CA PRO A 150 7.05 -18.89 -1.31
C PRO A 150 6.19 -17.72 -1.81
N ALA A 151 5.96 -16.71 -0.97
CA ALA A 151 5.19 -15.54 -1.35
C ALA A 151 5.93 -14.66 -2.36
N VAL A 152 7.24 -14.51 -2.20
CA VAL A 152 8.10 -13.79 -3.16
C VAL A 152 8.11 -14.49 -4.52
N VAL A 153 8.21 -15.82 -4.54
CA VAL A 153 8.15 -16.61 -5.78
C VAL A 153 6.80 -16.44 -6.47
N SER A 154 5.69 -16.50 -5.73
CA SER A 154 4.34 -16.25 -6.28
C SER A 154 4.20 -14.82 -6.83
N LEU A 155 4.75 -13.82 -6.14
CA LEU A 155 4.78 -12.43 -6.62
C LEU A 155 5.54 -12.30 -7.94
N PHE A 156 6.69 -12.97 -8.10
CA PHE A 156 7.44 -12.93 -9.36
C PHE A 156 6.70 -13.60 -10.51
N ARG A 157 5.87 -14.61 -10.24
CA ARG A 157 5.00 -15.20 -11.26
C ARG A 157 3.90 -14.23 -11.69
N ALA A 158 3.38 -13.42 -10.77
CA ALA A 158 2.38 -12.41 -11.08
C ALA A 158 2.99 -11.23 -11.85
N VAL A 159 4.19 -10.76 -11.47
CA VAL A 159 4.86 -9.61 -12.10
C VAL A 159 5.72 -10.05 -13.29
N THR A 160 5.10 -10.16 -14.47
CA THR A 160 5.73 -10.76 -15.66
C THR A 160 6.69 -9.85 -16.42
N ASN A 161 6.62 -8.52 -16.24
CA ASN A 161 7.45 -7.53 -16.95
C ASN A 161 8.53 -6.88 -16.06
N MET A 162 8.83 -7.47 -14.89
CA MET A 162 9.82 -6.94 -13.97
C MET A 162 11.22 -6.96 -14.59
N ASN A 163 11.90 -5.81 -14.61
CA ASN A 163 13.31 -5.71 -15.01
C ASN A 163 14.23 -5.33 -13.84
N THR A 164 13.69 -4.70 -12.78
CA THR A 164 14.46 -4.28 -11.60
C THR A 164 13.78 -4.77 -10.33
N LEU A 165 14.57 -5.43 -9.48
CA LEU A 165 14.15 -5.89 -8.16
C LEU A 165 15.10 -5.33 -7.10
N HIS A 166 14.54 -4.69 -6.08
CA HIS A 166 15.29 -4.19 -4.92
C HIS A 166 14.77 -4.82 -3.64
N ILE A 167 15.59 -5.64 -2.97
CA ILE A 167 15.24 -6.24 -1.68
C ILE A 167 16.02 -5.53 -0.58
N LYS A 168 15.29 -4.99 0.39
CA LYS A 168 15.82 -4.44 1.63
C LYS A 168 15.40 -5.32 2.79
N CYS A 169 16.36 -5.93 3.46
CA CYS A 169 16.13 -6.64 4.72
C CYS A 169 16.47 -5.72 5.90
N SER A 170 15.53 -5.58 6.83
CA SER A 170 15.75 -4.81 8.06
C SER A 170 15.84 -5.77 9.24
N ILE A 171 17.03 -5.95 9.80
CA ILE A 171 17.23 -6.73 11.02
C ILE A 171 16.54 -5.97 12.15
N PHE A 172 15.38 -6.44 12.61
CA PHE A 172 14.95 -6.08 13.95
C PHE A 172 15.85 -6.86 14.90
N ALA A 173 16.86 -6.17 15.47
CA ALA A 173 17.48 -6.64 16.71
C ALA A 173 16.33 -6.87 17.70
N GLY A 174 16.22 -8.09 18.21
CA GLY A 174 15.08 -8.52 19.01
C GLY A 174 14.79 -7.55 20.14
N GLY A 175 13.61 -6.94 20.13
CA GLY A 175 12.96 -6.54 21.35
C GLY A 175 12.57 -7.81 22.08
N GLY A 176 13.44 -8.27 22.97
CA GLY A 176 13.14 -9.31 23.94
C GLY A 176 11.87 -8.96 24.71
N GLN A 177 11.08 -9.99 24.96
CA GLN A 177 9.97 -9.95 25.90
C GLN A 177 10.43 -9.43 27.26
N CYS A 178 9.65 -8.53 27.84
CA CYS A 178 9.30 -8.51 29.25
C CYS A 178 7.79 -8.27 29.32
#